data_AF-A0A959SBY3-F1
#
_entry.id   AF-A0A959SBY3-F1
#
_cell.length_a   1.000
_cell.length_b   1.000
_cell.length_c   1.000
_cell.angle_alpha   90.00
_cell.angle_beta   90.00
_cell.angle_gamma   90.00
#
_symmetry.space_group_name_H-M   'P 1'
#
loop_
_entity.id
_entity.type
_entity.pdbx_description
1 polymer ?
#
loop_
_entity_poly.entity_id
_entity_poly.type
_entity_poly.pdbx_seq_one_letter_code
_entity_poly.pdbx_strand_id
1 'polypeptide(L)'
;MRTTFILIALLFGLEASLAQTSTTQEKADKISLFVGIVPGSNRDLNDAQRERLRNKVVQCANRTGIVSVGMSNFLLHPQMEINEIARLEMMKVMYTAKCEVILAIARTDYRNFPGQSFGTTSITVVGSGADTTQAINNAIQQIRTDDPRISKFVLETKAKIMDYYTKNCDEVIMEARRHYELQQHDLSIGLLFSVPPAAPCYDEARKMSMNVYKEVLKDECEEQLLQLRSVLVVAKGEGGTQRHAEALKLIQGMNPAADCYQEAYGMMSKLEDDLDEQKRVEWNMERTRMQNEAEVQKEAYRAMAQMSSKADPMVVVTNVLPR
;
A
#
# COMPACT_ATOMS: atom_id res chain seq x y z
N MET A 1 -69.35 -48.09 22.09
CA MET A 1 -67.95 -48.57 22.30
C MET A 1 -67.04 -47.41 21.93
N ARG A 2 -66.59 -46.58 22.88
CA ARG A 2 -65.38 -46.77 23.71
C ARG A 2 -64.16 -47.15 22.87
N THR A 3 -63.29 -46.17 22.61
CA THR A 3 -61.86 -46.16 23.01
C THR A 3 -61.19 -44.83 22.59
N THR A 4 -60.89 -43.98 23.59
CA THR A 4 -59.59 -43.30 23.87
C THR A 4 -58.48 -43.39 22.80
N PHE A 5 -57.66 -42.39 22.46
CA PHE A 5 -56.71 -41.54 23.24
C PHE A 5 -55.91 -40.75 22.14
N ILE A 6 -55.61 -39.44 22.17
CA ILE A 6 -54.40 -38.79 22.73
C ILE A 6 -54.32 -37.37 22.16
N LEU A 7 -54.07 -36.40 23.04
CA LEU A 7 -53.65 -35.02 22.74
C LEU A 7 -52.17 -35.02 22.31
N ILE A 8 -51.82 -34.46 21.15
CA ILE A 8 -50.47 -33.92 20.89
C ILE A 8 -50.63 -32.56 20.21
N ALA A 9 -50.40 -31.51 21.00
CA ALA A 9 -50.20 -30.15 20.53
C ALA A 9 -48.79 -30.04 19.92
N LEU A 10 -48.71 -29.90 18.60
CA LEU A 10 -47.48 -29.56 17.89
C LEU A 10 -47.46 -28.05 17.65
N LEU A 11 -46.84 -27.34 18.59
CA LEU A 11 -46.35 -25.97 18.42
C LEU A 11 -45.23 -25.99 17.37
N PHE A 12 -45.57 -25.69 16.12
CA PHE A 12 -44.59 -25.33 15.10
C PHE A 12 -44.13 -23.88 15.37
N GLY A 13 -43.14 -23.74 16.25
CA GLY A 13 -42.30 -22.55 16.32
C GLY A 13 -41.26 -22.63 15.20
N LEU A 14 -41.58 -22.07 14.03
CA LEU A 14 -40.59 -21.86 12.98
C LEU A 14 -39.79 -20.61 13.36
N GLU A 15 -38.64 -20.79 14.00
CA GLU A 15 -37.69 -19.69 14.17
C GLU A 15 -37.18 -19.26 12.80
N ALA A 16 -37.59 -18.07 12.37
CA ALA A 16 -37.00 -17.40 11.23
C ALA A 16 -35.56 -17.00 11.60
N SER A 17 -34.60 -17.81 11.20
CA SER A 17 -33.18 -17.42 11.21
C SER A 17 -32.99 -16.30 10.18
N LEU A 18 -33.07 -15.05 10.62
CA LEU A 18 -32.73 -13.90 9.78
C LEU A 18 -31.25 -13.97 9.40
N ALA A 19 -30.99 -14.24 8.13
CA ALA A 19 -29.67 -14.13 7.52
C ALA A 19 -29.16 -12.68 7.60
N GLN A 20 -28.26 -12.40 8.55
CA GLN A 20 -27.52 -11.12 8.65
C GLN A 20 -26.29 -11.06 7.71
N THR A 21 -26.16 -12.00 6.77
CA THR A 21 -24.97 -12.16 5.92
C THR A 21 -24.86 -11.16 4.77
N SER A 22 -25.92 -10.40 4.42
CA SER A 22 -25.89 -9.50 3.25
C SER A 22 -25.06 -8.22 3.46
N THR A 23 -25.11 -7.60 4.64
CA THR A 23 -24.44 -6.30 4.87
C THR A 23 -22.92 -6.39 4.99
N THR A 24 -22.39 -7.47 5.57
CA THR A 24 -20.94 -7.62 5.72
C THR A 24 -20.26 -7.96 4.40
N GLN A 25 -20.91 -8.78 3.58
CA GLN A 25 -20.39 -9.15 2.25
C GLN A 25 -20.35 -7.94 1.31
N GLU A 26 -21.43 -7.14 1.26
CA GLU A 26 -21.48 -5.92 0.45
C GLU A 26 -20.39 -4.90 0.85
N LYS A 27 -20.12 -4.77 2.15
CA LYS A 27 -19.02 -3.92 2.64
C LYS A 27 -17.65 -4.50 2.30
N ALA A 28 -17.48 -5.82 2.43
CA ALA A 28 -16.24 -6.51 2.12
C ALA A 28 -15.86 -6.40 0.64
N ASP A 29 -16.84 -6.33 -0.26
CA ASP A 29 -16.60 -6.15 -1.70
C ASP A 29 -15.84 -4.86 -2.02
N LYS A 30 -15.93 -3.84 -1.15
CA LYS A 30 -15.17 -2.58 -1.25
C LYS A 30 -13.70 -2.68 -0.83
N ILE A 31 -13.23 -3.81 -0.30
CA ILE A 31 -11.81 -4.02 -0.01
C ILE A 31 -11.08 -4.32 -1.32
N SER A 32 -10.14 -3.44 -1.68
CA SER A 32 -9.19 -3.69 -2.78
C SER A 32 -8.04 -4.56 -2.30
N LEU A 33 -7.50 -5.41 -3.15
CA LEU A 33 -6.27 -6.18 -2.89
C LEU A 33 -5.22 -5.80 -3.94
N PHE A 34 -3.97 -5.71 -3.52
CA PHE A 34 -2.81 -5.61 -4.41
C PHE A 34 -2.13 -6.97 -4.48
N VAL A 35 -1.75 -7.43 -5.68
CA VAL A 35 -1.05 -8.71 -5.86
C VAL A 35 0.44 -8.45 -6.11
N GLY A 36 1.29 -8.89 -5.19
CA GLY A 36 2.73 -8.65 -5.24
C GLY A 36 3.56 -9.81 -4.73
N ILE A 37 4.84 -9.83 -5.10
CA ILE A 37 5.82 -10.77 -4.56
C ILE A 37 6.54 -10.07 -3.39
N VAL A 38 6.62 -10.76 -2.25
CA VAL A 38 7.38 -10.26 -1.10
C VAL A 38 8.88 -10.31 -1.42
N PRO A 39 9.65 -9.22 -1.26
CA PRO A 39 11.09 -9.23 -1.47
C PRO A 39 11.78 -10.35 -0.68
N GLY A 40 12.69 -11.08 -1.32
CA GLY A 40 13.42 -12.19 -0.70
C GLY A 40 12.61 -13.48 -0.52
N SER A 41 11.31 -13.51 -0.89
CA SER A 41 10.53 -14.74 -1.03
C SER A 41 10.79 -15.43 -2.38
N ASN A 42 10.37 -16.69 -2.52
CA ASN A 42 10.49 -17.46 -3.76
C ASN A 42 11.93 -17.50 -4.31
N ARG A 43 12.90 -17.77 -3.43
CA ARG A 43 14.34 -17.76 -3.76
C ARG A 43 14.73 -18.82 -4.77
N ASP A 44 14.02 -19.94 -4.78
CA ASP A 44 14.25 -21.05 -5.70
C ASP A 44 13.65 -20.83 -7.10
N LEU A 45 12.91 -19.73 -7.28
CA LEU A 45 12.38 -19.32 -8.59
C LEU A 45 13.32 -18.29 -9.24
N ASN A 46 13.37 -18.29 -10.57
CA ASN A 46 13.95 -17.16 -11.32
C ASN A 46 12.94 -16.01 -11.51
N ASP A 47 13.38 -14.86 -12.03
CA ASP A 47 12.51 -13.67 -12.21
C ASP A 47 11.30 -13.96 -13.09
N ALA A 48 11.49 -14.70 -14.18
CA ALA A 48 10.40 -15.06 -15.09
C ALA A 48 9.37 -15.97 -14.41
N GLN A 49 9.81 -16.91 -13.56
CA GLN A 49 8.93 -17.78 -12.77
C GLN A 49 8.18 -17.01 -11.69
N ARG A 50 8.85 -16.09 -10.97
CA ARG A 50 8.21 -15.20 -9.99
C ARG A 50 7.09 -14.38 -10.63
N GLU A 51 7.38 -13.80 -11.78
CA GLU A 51 6.41 -12.98 -12.50
C GLU A 51 5.25 -13.82 -13.07
N ARG A 52 5.51 -15.04 -13.56
CA ARG A 52 4.46 -15.99 -13.97
C ARG A 52 3.56 -16.38 -12.81
N LEU A 53 4.14 -16.67 -11.64
CA LEU A 53 3.39 -16.98 -10.42
C LEU A 53 2.50 -15.80 -10.00
N ARG A 54 3.07 -14.59 -9.97
CA ARG A 54 2.31 -13.35 -9.68
C ARG A 54 1.14 -13.19 -10.65
N ASN A 55 1.37 -13.34 -11.95
CA ASN A 55 0.33 -13.18 -12.98
C ASN A 55 -0.77 -14.24 -12.87
N LYS A 56 -0.44 -15.49 -12.52
CA LYS A 56 -1.45 -16.51 -12.25
C LYS A 56 -2.34 -16.12 -11.08
N VAL A 57 -1.77 -15.59 -10.00
CA VAL A 57 -2.55 -15.13 -8.84
C VAL A 57 -3.41 -13.91 -9.17
N VAL A 58 -2.89 -12.95 -9.95
CA VAL A 58 -3.70 -11.83 -10.46
C VAL A 58 -4.92 -12.34 -11.23
N GLN A 59 -4.73 -13.31 -12.13
CA GLN A 59 -5.82 -13.91 -12.90
C GLN A 59 -6.85 -14.62 -12.00
N CYS A 60 -6.41 -15.30 -10.93
CA CYS A 60 -7.32 -15.90 -9.96
C CYS A 60 -8.12 -14.83 -9.21
N ALA A 61 -7.42 -13.82 -8.71
CA ALA A 61 -8.00 -12.79 -7.85
C ALA A 61 -9.02 -11.92 -8.61
N ASN A 62 -8.75 -11.58 -9.88
CA ASN A 62 -9.68 -10.83 -10.75
C ASN A 62 -11.06 -11.49 -10.93
N ARG A 63 -11.19 -12.80 -10.66
CA ARG A 63 -12.48 -13.51 -10.74
C ARG A 63 -13.37 -13.31 -9.51
N THR A 64 -12.82 -12.78 -8.42
CA THR A 64 -13.50 -12.66 -7.12
C THR A 64 -14.01 -11.25 -6.81
N GLY A 65 -13.98 -10.35 -7.81
CA GLY A 65 -14.35 -8.94 -7.65
C GLY A 65 -13.15 -8.01 -7.80
N ILE A 66 -13.32 -6.75 -7.40
CA ILE A 66 -12.34 -5.67 -7.63
C ILE A 66 -11.03 -5.96 -6.86
N VAL A 67 -10.08 -6.56 -7.57
CA VAL A 67 -8.66 -6.42 -7.32
C VAL A 67 -8.28 -5.15 -8.05
N SER A 68 -8.10 -4.06 -7.30
CA SER A 68 -7.61 -2.83 -7.90
C SER A 68 -6.21 -3.10 -8.43
N VAL A 69 -5.98 -2.75 -9.69
CA VAL A 69 -4.62 -2.70 -10.28
C VAL A 69 -3.83 -1.50 -9.71
N GLY A 70 -4.39 -0.77 -8.73
CA GLY A 70 -3.75 0.30 -7.98
C GLY A 70 -3.13 -0.15 -6.65
N MET A 71 -2.75 0.83 -5.83
CA MET A 71 -2.26 0.59 -4.48
C MET A 71 -3.42 0.09 -3.58
N SER A 72 -3.14 -0.93 -2.78
CA SER A 72 -4.00 -1.36 -1.67
C SER A 72 -3.14 -1.56 -0.42
N ASN A 73 -3.73 -1.29 0.75
CA ASN A 73 -3.11 -1.59 2.04
C ASN A 73 -3.17 -3.09 2.40
N PHE A 74 -3.76 -3.92 1.53
CA PHE A 74 -3.79 -5.37 1.66
C PHE A 74 -3.10 -6.03 0.48
N LEU A 75 -2.06 -6.80 0.79
CA LEU A 75 -1.25 -7.55 -0.16
C LEU A 75 -1.73 -9.00 -0.19
N LEU A 76 -2.15 -9.46 -1.36
CA LEU A 76 -2.24 -10.88 -1.70
C LEU A 76 -0.89 -11.30 -2.30
N HIS A 77 -0.12 -12.12 -1.57
CA HIS A 77 1.17 -12.59 -2.05
C HIS A 77 1.24 -14.11 -2.15
N PRO A 78 1.75 -14.66 -3.28
CA PRO A 78 2.10 -16.06 -3.39
C PRO A 78 3.51 -16.35 -2.90
N GLN A 79 3.63 -17.48 -2.21
CA GLN A 79 4.89 -18.18 -1.98
C GLN A 79 4.79 -19.57 -2.60
N MET A 80 5.86 -20.03 -3.25
CA MET A 80 5.93 -21.34 -3.87
C MET A 80 7.11 -22.09 -3.30
N GLU A 81 6.81 -23.21 -2.66
CA GLU A 81 7.78 -24.13 -2.08
C GLU A 81 7.92 -25.34 -3.01
N ILE A 82 9.16 -25.70 -3.36
CA ILE A 82 9.45 -26.87 -4.18
C ILE A 82 9.69 -28.04 -3.23
N ASN A 83 8.66 -28.84 -3.01
CA ASN A 83 8.68 -29.92 -2.01
C ASN A 83 9.48 -31.13 -2.50
N GLU A 84 9.42 -31.43 -3.80
CA GLU A 84 10.10 -32.59 -4.38
C GLU A 84 10.44 -32.35 -5.85
N ILE A 85 11.67 -32.73 -6.24
CA ILE A 85 12.09 -32.88 -7.63
C ILE A 85 12.44 -34.35 -7.87
N ALA A 86 11.66 -35.02 -8.70
CA ALA A 86 11.89 -36.41 -9.08
C ALA A 86 12.41 -36.49 -10.52
N ARG A 87 13.50 -37.25 -10.72
CA ARG A 87 14.04 -37.58 -12.04
C ARG A 87 13.51 -38.95 -12.46
N LEU A 88 12.83 -38.99 -13.59
CA LEU A 88 12.21 -40.19 -14.14
C LEU A 88 12.96 -40.60 -15.41
N GLU A 89 13.56 -41.78 -15.39
CA GLU A 89 14.27 -42.38 -16.52
C GLU A 89 13.37 -43.42 -17.19
N MET A 90 12.50 -42.97 -18.10
CA MET A 90 11.69 -43.83 -18.96
C MET A 90 12.31 -43.89 -20.37
N MET A 91 11.51 -43.73 -21.44
CA MET A 91 12.02 -43.61 -22.82
C MET A 91 12.79 -42.31 -23.07
N LYS A 92 12.48 -41.25 -22.31
CA LYS A 92 13.21 -39.99 -22.25
C LYS A 92 13.35 -39.59 -20.78
N VAL A 93 14.46 -38.93 -20.44
CA VAL A 93 14.67 -38.36 -19.10
C VAL A 93 13.68 -37.22 -18.92
N MET A 94 12.91 -37.28 -17.83
CA MET A 94 11.95 -36.25 -17.44
C MET A 94 12.17 -35.86 -15.99
N TYR A 95 11.82 -34.63 -15.65
CA TYR A 95 11.81 -34.13 -14.28
C TYR A 95 10.38 -33.81 -13.89
N THR A 96 9.99 -34.14 -12.67
CA THR A 96 8.72 -33.76 -12.07
C THR A 96 8.99 -32.89 -10.86
N ALA A 97 8.34 -31.74 -10.79
CA ALA A 97 8.38 -30.82 -9.65
C ALA A 97 7.02 -30.85 -8.96
N LYS A 98 6.99 -31.28 -7.70
CA LYS A 98 5.82 -31.18 -6.82
C LYS A 98 6.02 -29.96 -5.94
N CYS A 99 5.10 -29.01 -6.04
CA CYS A 99 5.22 -27.72 -5.37
C CYS A 99 3.97 -27.41 -4.56
N GLU A 100 4.16 -26.72 -3.45
CA GLU A 100 3.09 -26.12 -2.68
C GLU A 100 3.06 -24.62 -2.94
N VAL A 101 1.91 -24.12 -3.40
CA VAL A 101 1.67 -22.70 -3.59
C VAL A 101 0.84 -22.22 -2.42
N ILE A 102 1.47 -21.42 -1.57
CA ILE A 102 0.87 -20.77 -0.41
C ILE A 102 0.43 -19.38 -0.84
N LEU A 103 -0.82 -19.04 -0.60
CA LEU A 103 -1.37 -17.70 -0.79
C LEU A 103 -1.70 -17.12 0.57
N ALA A 104 -1.27 -15.88 0.79
CA ALA A 104 -1.58 -15.14 2.01
C ALA A 104 -2.10 -13.75 1.67
N ILE A 105 -3.05 -13.26 2.46
CA ILE A 105 -3.52 -11.87 2.40
C ILE A 105 -3.13 -11.20 3.72
N ALA A 106 -2.32 -10.17 3.64
CA ALA A 106 -1.78 -9.46 4.79
C ALA A 106 -1.90 -7.94 4.61
N ARG A 107 -1.94 -7.20 5.71
CA ARG A 107 -1.78 -5.74 5.67
C ARG A 107 -0.36 -5.39 5.25
N THR A 108 -0.19 -4.39 4.39
CA THR A 108 1.12 -3.84 4.07
C THR A 108 1.62 -2.98 5.23
N ASP A 109 2.79 -3.32 5.76
CA ASP A 109 3.47 -2.58 6.82
C ASP A 109 4.92 -2.36 6.36
N TYR A 110 5.39 -1.11 6.42
CA TYR A 110 6.71 -0.73 5.94
C TYR A 110 7.83 -1.31 6.81
N ARG A 111 7.61 -1.51 8.12
CA ARG A 111 8.64 -2.01 9.05
C ARG A 111 8.70 -3.53 9.08
N ASN A 112 7.55 -4.18 8.93
CA ASN A 112 7.43 -5.63 8.89
C ASN A 112 6.65 -6.03 7.64
N PHE A 113 7.32 -6.17 6.50
CA PHE A 113 6.65 -6.49 5.23
C PHE A 113 6.73 -7.99 4.90
N PRO A 114 5.60 -8.71 4.70
CA PRO A 114 4.22 -8.25 4.91
C PRO A 114 3.87 -8.16 6.40
N GLY A 115 2.91 -7.30 6.72
CA GLY A 115 2.45 -7.09 8.10
C GLY A 115 1.51 -8.19 8.57
N GLN A 116 0.52 -7.82 9.38
CA GLN A 116 -0.45 -8.76 9.92
C GLN A 116 -1.17 -9.54 8.82
N SER A 117 -1.10 -10.88 8.89
CA SER A 117 -1.84 -11.80 8.02
C SER A 117 -3.29 -11.96 8.49
N PHE A 118 -4.23 -11.88 7.56
CA PHE A 118 -5.67 -12.09 7.79
C PHE A 118 -6.14 -13.48 7.36
N GLY A 119 -5.35 -14.16 6.53
CA GLY A 119 -5.67 -15.48 6.05
C GLY A 119 -4.56 -16.06 5.18
N THR A 120 -4.48 -17.39 5.22
CA THR A 120 -3.63 -18.19 4.36
C THR A 120 -4.42 -19.36 3.76
N THR A 121 -4.02 -19.81 2.58
CA THR A 121 -4.44 -21.06 1.97
C THR A 121 -3.27 -21.65 1.19
N SER A 122 -3.29 -22.95 0.92
CA SER A 122 -2.33 -23.56 0.01
C SER A 122 -3.00 -24.48 -1.01
N ILE A 123 -2.34 -24.64 -2.15
CA ILE A 123 -2.68 -25.64 -3.16
C ILE A 123 -1.41 -26.38 -3.58
N THR A 124 -1.53 -27.67 -3.85
CA THR A 124 -0.45 -28.45 -4.45
C THR A 124 -0.58 -28.43 -5.96
N VAL A 125 0.53 -28.17 -6.65
CA VAL A 125 0.65 -28.24 -8.10
C VAL A 125 1.82 -29.14 -8.48
N VAL A 126 1.68 -29.86 -9.60
CA VAL A 126 2.71 -30.77 -10.10
C VAL A 126 2.95 -30.45 -11.56
N GLY A 127 4.22 -30.30 -11.94
CA GLY A 127 4.61 -30.08 -13.32
C GLY A 127 5.71 -31.04 -13.73
N SER A 128 5.69 -31.47 -14.99
CA SER A 128 6.74 -32.30 -15.57
C SER A 128 7.36 -31.62 -16.79
N GLY A 129 8.67 -31.79 -16.99
CA GLY A 129 9.41 -31.17 -18.09
C GLY A 129 10.71 -31.89 -18.43
N ALA A 130 11.38 -31.48 -19.51
CA ALA A 130 12.66 -32.06 -19.93
C ALA A 130 13.81 -31.73 -18.96
N ASP A 131 13.65 -30.68 -18.17
CA ASP A 131 14.56 -30.23 -17.12
C ASP A 131 13.77 -29.66 -15.93
N THR A 132 14.46 -29.39 -14.83
CA THR A 132 13.87 -28.82 -13.60
C THR A 132 13.17 -27.48 -13.85
N THR A 133 13.73 -26.61 -14.69
CA THR A 133 13.16 -25.29 -15.00
C THR A 133 11.82 -25.43 -15.72
N GLN A 134 11.73 -26.35 -16.68
CA GLN A 134 10.48 -26.67 -17.37
C GLN A 134 9.47 -27.33 -16.45
N ALA A 135 9.90 -28.25 -15.57
CA ALA A 135 9.01 -28.88 -14.60
C ALA A 135 8.36 -27.83 -13.67
N ILE A 136 9.14 -26.88 -13.14
CA ILE A 136 8.63 -25.77 -12.31
C ILE A 136 7.71 -24.85 -13.10
N ASN A 137 8.10 -24.47 -14.33
CA ASN A 137 7.25 -23.65 -15.21
C ASN A 137 5.89 -24.30 -15.48
N ASN A 138 5.87 -25.62 -15.67
CA ASN A 138 4.66 -26.38 -15.92
C ASN A 138 3.84 -26.56 -14.63
N ALA A 139 4.49 -26.63 -13.47
CA ALA A 139 3.81 -26.65 -12.17
C ALA A 139 3.06 -25.33 -11.91
N ILE A 140 3.70 -24.18 -12.16
CA ILE A 140 3.04 -22.85 -12.08
C ILE A 140 1.83 -22.77 -13.03
N GLN A 141 1.91 -23.38 -14.21
CA GLN A 141 0.81 -23.39 -15.17
C GLN A 141 -0.41 -24.18 -14.68
N GLN A 142 -0.22 -25.19 -13.81
CA GLN A 142 -1.31 -25.95 -13.20
C GLN A 142 -2.11 -25.16 -12.16
N ILE A 143 -1.66 -23.96 -11.77
CA ILE A 143 -2.50 -23.05 -10.99
C ILE A 143 -3.70 -22.66 -11.86
N ARG A 144 -4.86 -23.21 -11.48
CA ARG A 144 -6.14 -22.99 -12.12
C ARG A 144 -6.67 -21.62 -11.77
N THR A 145 -6.91 -20.80 -12.80
CA THR A 145 -7.45 -19.45 -12.59
C THR A 145 -8.88 -19.48 -12.05
N ASP A 146 -9.60 -20.57 -12.27
CA ASP A 146 -10.96 -20.83 -11.80
C ASP A 146 -11.01 -21.71 -10.54
N ASP A 147 -9.89 -21.85 -9.81
CA ASP A 147 -9.87 -22.70 -8.61
C ASP A 147 -10.84 -22.16 -7.54
N PRO A 148 -11.87 -22.94 -7.14
CA PRO A 148 -12.85 -22.49 -6.16
C PRO A 148 -12.23 -22.30 -4.77
N ARG A 149 -11.11 -22.97 -4.45
CA ARG A 149 -10.41 -22.81 -3.16
C ARG A 149 -9.79 -21.42 -3.06
N ILE A 150 -9.13 -20.97 -4.14
CA ILE A 150 -8.54 -19.62 -4.20
C ILE A 150 -9.66 -18.58 -4.14
N SER A 151 -10.74 -18.80 -4.90
CA SER A 151 -11.86 -17.85 -4.94
C SER A 151 -12.52 -17.69 -3.57
N LYS A 152 -12.82 -18.81 -2.91
CA LYS A 152 -13.37 -18.85 -1.55
C LYS A 152 -12.44 -18.18 -0.54
N PHE A 153 -11.14 -18.49 -0.60
CA PHE A 153 -10.12 -17.91 0.26
C PHE A 153 -10.11 -16.37 0.19
N VAL A 154 -10.13 -15.80 -1.01
CA VAL A 154 -10.12 -14.34 -1.19
C VAL A 154 -11.38 -13.71 -0.59
N LEU A 155 -12.56 -14.24 -0.89
CA LEU A 155 -13.83 -13.71 -0.39
C LEU A 155 -13.94 -13.80 1.14
N GLU A 156 -13.62 -14.96 1.72
CA GLU A 156 -13.66 -15.15 3.17
C GLU A 156 -12.64 -14.26 3.90
N THR A 157 -11.47 -14.05 3.31
CA THR A 157 -10.45 -13.20 3.93
C THR A 157 -10.80 -11.72 3.84
N LYS A 158 -11.41 -11.26 2.73
CA LYS A 158 -11.99 -9.89 2.66
C LYS A 158 -13.06 -9.69 3.73
N ALA A 159 -13.93 -10.68 3.97
CA ALA A 159 -14.92 -10.61 5.05
C ALA A 159 -14.25 -10.55 6.43
N LYS A 160 -13.19 -11.33 6.69
CA LYS A 160 -12.40 -11.27 7.94
C LYS A 160 -11.74 -9.90 8.16
N ILE A 161 -11.18 -9.30 7.11
CA ILE A 161 -10.61 -7.95 7.18
C ILE A 161 -11.71 -6.95 7.58
N MET A 162 -12.86 -6.98 6.91
CA MET A 162 -13.97 -6.06 7.24
C MET A 162 -14.48 -6.25 8.67
N ASP A 163 -14.61 -7.50 9.11
CA ASP A 163 -15.01 -7.84 10.48
C ASP A 163 -14.00 -7.33 11.52
N TYR A 164 -12.70 -7.47 11.24
CA TYR A 164 -11.64 -6.93 12.10
C TYR A 164 -11.77 -5.41 12.29
N TYR A 165 -11.89 -4.62 11.22
CA TYR A 165 -12.03 -3.16 11.36
C TYR A 165 -13.40 -2.76 11.94
N THR A 166 -14.45 -3.55 11.71
CA THR A 166 -15.75 -3.30 12.32
C THR A 166 -15.70 -3.47 13.85
N LYS A 167 -14.95 -4.47 14.34
CA LYS A 167 -14.84 -4.79 15.78
C LYS A 167 -13.79 -3.98 16.52
N ASN A 168 -12.67 -3.66 15.87
CA ASN A 168 -11.48 -3.09 16.51
C ASN A 168 -11.21 -1.64 16.07
N CYS A 169 -12.22 -0.92 15.55
CA CYS A 169 -12.04 0.43 15.02
C CYS A 169 -11.38 1.37 16.03
N ASP A 170 -11.91 1.41 17.26
CA ASP A 170 -11.42 2.29 18.32
C ASP A 170 -9.96 1.98 18.68
N GLU A 171 -9.61 0.69 18.74
CA GLU A 171 -8.25 0.23 19.00
C GLU A 171 -7.28 0.65 17.89
N VAL A 172 -7.69 0.53 16.63
CA VAL A 172 -6.86 0.95 15.47
C VAL A 172 -6.59 2.45 15.51
N ILE A 173 -7.60 3.27 15.81
CA ILE A 173 -7.44 4.73 15.93
C ILE A 173 -6.54 5.09 17.12
N MET A 174 -6.75 4.43 18.26
CA MET A 174 -5.97 4.67 19.47
C MET A 174 -4.49 4.28 19.27
N GLU A 175 -4.22 3.18 18.58
CA GLU A 175 -2.86 2.75 18.24
C GLU A 175 -2.20 3.73 17.27
N ALA A 176 -2.92 4.21 16.25
CA ALA A 176 -2.42 5.24 15.36
C ALA A 176 -2.09 6.55 16.12
N ARG A 177 -2.88 6.90 17.14
CA ARG A 177 -2.63 8.06 18.01
C ARG A 177 -1.37 7.88 18.84
N ARG A 178 -1.18 6.70 19.41
CA ARG A 178 0.03 6.35 20.15
C ARG A 178 1.28 6.51 19.27
N HIS A 179 1.23 6.02 18.04
CA HIS A 179 2.34 6.20 17.09
C HIS A 179 2.58 7.67 16.72
N TYR A 180 1.52 8.46 16.55
CA TYR A 180 1.63 9.90 16.33
C TYR A 180 2.31 10.61 17.53
N GLU A 181 1.88 10.34 18.75
CA GLU A 181 2.46 10.91 19.98
C GLU A 181 3.95 10.52 20.17
N LEU A 182 4.35 9.37 19.65
CA LEU A 182 5.73 8.89 19.64
C LEU A 182 6.56 9.42 18.44
N GLN A 183 6.04 10.37 17.66
CA GLN A 183 6.65 10.88 16.43
C GLN A 183 6.92 9.81 15.36
N GLN A 184 6.22 8.68 15.43
CA GLN A 184 6.28 7.59 14.46
C GLN A 184 5.19 7.82 13.40
N HIS A 185 5.32 8.93 12.67
CA HIS A 185 4.30 9.39 11.73
C HIS A 185 4.05 8.40 10.58
N ASP A 186 5.10 7.70 10.15
CA ASP A 186 5.03 6.61 9.16
C ASP A 186 4.06 5.50 9.59
N LEU A 187 4.20 5.03 10.83
CA LEU A 187 3.36 3.98 11.39
C LEU A 187 1.93 4.46 11.64
N SER A 188 1.78 5.69 12.15
CA SER A 188 0.47 6.30 12.36
C SER A 188 -0.31 6.38 11.04
N ILE A 189 0.29 6.94 9.99
CA ILE A 189 -0.32 7.04 8.65
C ILE A 189 -0.63 5.65 8.08
N GLY A 190 0.29 4.69 8.21
CA GLY A 190 0.08 3.32 7.74
C GLY A 190 -1.13 2.64 8.36
N LEU A 191 -1.32 2.78 9.68
CA LEU A 191 -2.50 2.27 10.39
C LEU A 191 -3.78 2.97 9.93
N LEU A 192 -3.77 4.30 9.84
CA LEU A 192 -4.94 5.08 9.46
C LEU A 192 -5.40 4.78 8.02
N PHE A 193 -4.46 4.64 7.09
CA PHE A 193 -4.78 4.28 5.70
C PHE A 193 -5.26 2.84 5.58
N SER A 194 -4.85 1.93 6.46
CA SER A 194 -5.31 0.55 6.43
C SER A 194 -6.81 0.36 6.74
N VAL A 195 -7.47 1.40 7.29
CA VAL A 195 -8.91 1.40 7.57
C VAL A 195 -9.73 1.41 6.27
N PRO A 196 -10.53 0.37 5.98
CA PRO A 196 -11.34 0.32 4.77
C PRO A 196 -12.44 1.39 4.75
N PRO A 197 -12.85 1.91 3.57
CA PRO A 197 -13.91 2.92 3.44
C PRO A 197 -15.26 2.55 4.05
N ALA A 198 -15.56 1.25 4.18
CA ALA A 198 -16.80 0.78 4.77
C ALA A 198 -16.74 0.55 6.29
N ALA A 199 -15.58 0.76 6.91
CA ALA A 199 -15.40 0.64 8.35
C ALA A 199 -15.99 1.86 9.11
N PRO A 200 -16.55 1.68 10.32
CA PRO A 200 -17.18 2.77 11.07
C PRO A 200 -16.29 3.99 11.35
N CYS A 201 -15.00 3.77 11.60
CA CYS A 201 -14.01 4.81 11.93
C CYS A 201 -13.30 5.39 10.70
N TYR A 202 -13.73 5.08 9.47
CA TYR A 202 -13.05 5.55 8.26
C TYR A 202 -12.94 7.08 8.20
N ASP A 203 -14.00 7.81 8.53
CA ASP A 203 -13.97 9.28 8.52
C ASP A 203 -13.01 9.86 9.56
N GLU A 204 -12.93 9.23 10.74
CA GLU A 204 -11.98 9.61 11.80
C GLU A 204 -10.55 9.31 11.37
N ALA A 205 -10.30 8.10 10.86
CA ALA A 205 -9.01 7.68 10.35
C ALA A 205 -8.50 8.62 9.24
N ARG A 206 -9.38 8.96 8.29
CA ARG A 206 -9.09 9.91 7.21
C ARG A 206 -8.74 11.28 7.76
N LYS A 207 -9.56 11.85 8.64
CA LYS A 207 -9.29 13.18 9.22
C LYS A 207 -7.96 13.22 9.97
N MET A 208 -7.71 12.20 10.78
CA MET A 208 -6.49 12.09 11.55
C MET A 208 -5.27 11.93 10.63
N SER A 209 -5.35 11.12 9.58
CA SER A 209 -4.23 10.95 8.63
C SER A 209 -3.84 12.26 7.96
N MET A 210 -4.79 13.13 7.64
CA MET A 210 -4.50 14.46 7.08
C MET A 210 -3.79 15.35 8.10
N ASN A 211 -4.15 15.25 9.38
CA ASN A 211 -3.49 16.02 10.44
C ASN A 211 -2.06 15.53 10.67
N VAL A 212 -1.85 14.21 10.77
CA VAL A 212 -0.51 13.62 10.90
C VAL A 212 0.35 14.01 9.70
N TYR A 213 -0.20 13.95 8.49
CA TYR A 213 0.51 14.33 7.27
C TYR A 213 0.92 15.80 7.24
N LYS A 214 0.08 16.72 7.74
CA LYS A 214 0.46 18.13 7.88
C LYS A 214 1.62 18.35 8.85
N GLU A 215 1.68 17.60 9.95
CA GLU A 215 2.83 17.65 10.85
C GLU A 215 4.08 17.10 10.19
N VAL A 216 4.00 16.00 9.41
CA VAL A 216 5.15 15.53 8.60
C VAL A 216 5.68 16.63 7.68
N LEU A 217 4.78 17.28 6.92
CA LEU A 217 5.18 18.37 6.02
C LEU A 217 5.82 19.53 6.77
N LYS A 218 5.35 19.83 7.97
CA LYS A 218 5.92 20.89 8.81
C LYS A 218 7.31 20.50 9.30
N ASP A 219 7.49 19.29 9.84
CA ASP A 219 8.77 18.79 10.35
C ASP A 219 9.83 18.74 9.25
N GLU A 220 9.50 18.19 8.07
CA GLU A 220 10.38 18.16 6.90
C GLU A 220 10.79 19.58 6.47
N CYS A 221 9.82 20.50 6.45
CA CYS A 221 10.07 21.89 6.07
C CYS A 221 10.99 22.60 7.08
N GLU A 222 10.77 22.39 8.38
CA GLU A 222 11.60 22.95 9.46
C GLU A 222 13.03 22.41 9.41
N GLU A 223 13.21 21.10 9.14
CA GLU A 223 14.54 20.50 8.94
C GLU A 223 15.26 21.12 7.73
N GLN A 224 14.58 21.21 6.58
CA GLN A 224 15.12 21.81 5.37
C GLN A 224 15.46 23.29 5.57
N LEU A 225 14.65 24.04 6.34
CA LEU A 225 14.95 25.42 6.72
C LEU A 225 16.23 25.51 7.57
N LEU A 226 16.42 24.59 8.52
CA LEU A 226 17.63 24.56 9.33
C LEU A 226 18.87 24.27 8.46
N GLN A 227 18.77 23.31 7.54
CA GLN A 227 19.82 23.02 6.57
C GLN A 227 20.13 24.25 5.70
N LEU A 228 19.10 24.92 5.18
CA LEU A 228 19.25 26.15 4.39
C LEU A 228 19.94 27.26 5.20
N ARG A 229 19.51 27.50 6.45
CA ARG A 229 20.14 28.48 7.34
C ARG A 229 21.62 28.16 7.57
N SER A 230 21.98 26.89 7.71
CA SER A 230 23.38 26.48 7.87
C SER A 230 24.23 26.83 6.64
N VAL A 231 23.72 26.55 5.43
CA VAL A 231 24.35 26.91 4.16
C VAL A 231 24.56 28.42 4.06
N LEU A 232 23.59 29.21 4.53
CA LEU A 232 23.66 30.68 4.49
C LEU A 232 24.66 31.29 5.48
N VAL A 233 25.02 30.60 6.57
CA VAL A 233 25.97 31.10 7.60
C VAL A 233 27.43 30.86 7.21
N VAL A 234 27.73 29.96 6.27
CA VAL A 234 29.11 29.69 5.82
C VAL A 234 29.75 30.99 5.28
N ALA A 235 30.92 31.34 5.85
CA ALA A 235 31.58 32.63 5.68
C ALA A 235 31.89 32.98 4.21
N LYS A 236 31.72 34.26 3.86
CA LYS A 236 32.07 34.83 2.54
C LYS A 236 33.51 34.44 2.15
N GLY A 237 33.69 33.75 1.03
CA GLY A 237 34.98 33.24 0.54
C GLY A 237 34.85 32.45 -0.77
N GLU A 238 35.93 31.78 -1.22
CA GLU A 238 36.04 31.06 -2.51
C GLU A 238 34.97 29.97 -2.75
N GLY A 239 34.18 29.59 -1.74
CA GLY A 239 33.04 28.67 -1.84
C GLY A 239 31.70 29.30 -2.25
N GLY A 240 31.66 30.61 -2.57
CA GLY A 240 30.43 31.35 -2.86
C GLY A 240 29.50 30.65 -3.87
N THR A 241 29.99 30.29 -5.06
CA THR A 241 29.17 29.65 -6.11
C THR A 241 28.59 28.29 -5.67
N GLN A 242 29.34 27.51 -4.89
CA GLN A 242 28.89 26.21 -4.37
C GLN A 242 27.74 26.39 -3.37
N ARG A 243 27.81 27.42 -2.53
CA ARG A 243 26.75 27.79 -1.57
C ARG A 243 25.44 28.15 -2.26
N HIS A 244 25.50 28.90 -3.36
CA HIS A 244 24.32 29.26 -4.17
C HIS A 244 23.64 28.02 -4.76
N ALA A 245 24.43 27.13 -5.36
CA ALA A 245 23.92 25.89 -5.95
C ALA A 245 23.31 24.96 -4.89
N GLU A 246 23.93 24.86 -3.71
CA GLU A 246 23.41 24.06 -2.60
C GLU A 246 22.10 24.63 -2.03
N ALA A 247 22.03 25.94 -1.80
CA ALA A 247 20.82 26.60 -1.34
C ALA A 247 19.66 26.46 -2.34
N LEU A 248 19.94 26.63 -3.64
CA LEU A 248 18.96 26.39 -4.70
C LEU A 248 18.45 24.95 -4.67
N LYS A 249 19.35 23.97 -4.59
CA LYS A 249 18.98 22.55 -4.53
C LYS A 249 18.11 22.25 -3.31
N LEU A 250 18.44 22.80 -2.15
CA LEU A 250 17.63 22.63 -0.93
C LEU A 250 16.21 23.18 -1.15
N ILE A 251 16.08 24.44 -1.59
CA ILE A 251 14.77 25.08 -1.80
C ILE A 251 13.96 24.36 -2.89
N GLN A 252 14.60 23.90 -3.98
CA GLN A 252 13.96 23.08 -5.01
C GLN A 252 13.45 21.73 -4.49
N GLY A 253 14.09 21.19 -3.45
CA GLY A 253 13.66 19.96 -2.77
C GLY A 253 12.58 20.19 -1.70
N MET A 254 12.26 21.44 -1.34
CA MET A 254 11.23 21.73 -0.36
C MET A 254 9.84 21.60 -0.97
N ASN A 255 8.88 21.09 -0.18
CA ASN A 255 7.49 21.03 -0.62
C ASN A 255 6.84 22.43 -0.63
N PRO A 256 6.38 22.95 -1.78
CA PRO A 256 5.79 24.29 -1.85
C PRO A 256 4.44 24.45 -1.15
N ALA A 257 3.78 23.34 -0.79
CA ALA A 257 2.57 23.36 0.02
C ALA A 257 2.84 23.50 1.52
N ALA A 258 4.08 23.28 1.97
CA ALA A 258 4.44 23.48 3.37
C ALA A 258 4.49 24.97 3.71
N ASP A 259 4.02 25.32 4.92
CA ASP A 259 3.86 26.72 5.34
C ASP A 259 5.18 27.51 5.35
N CYS A 260 6.30 26.82 5.58
CA CYS A 260 7.62 27.43 5.71
C CYS A 260 8.33 27.72 4.37
N TYR A 261 7.77 27.25 3.24
CA TYR A 261 8.39 27.42 1.91
C TYR A 261 8.66 28.88 1.54
N GLN A 262 7.72 29.78 1.85
CA GLN A 262 7.87 31.20 1.54
C GLN A 262 9.00 31.86 2.34
N GLU A 263 9.25 31.40 3.57
CA GLU A 263 10.40 31.84 4.36
C GLU A 263 11.70 31.42 3.67
N ALA A 264 11.81 30.15 3.27
CA ALA A 264 12.98 29.61 2.59
C ALA A 264 13.28 30.36 1.28
N TYR A 265 12.23 30.60 0.48
CA TYR A 265 12.32 31.38 -0.75
C TYR A 265 12.79 32.82 -0.48
N GLY A 266 12.30 33.46 0.59
CA GLY A 266 12.73 34.79 1.00
C GLY A 266 14.22 34.84 1.36
N MET A 267 14.79 33.77 1.93
CA MET A 267 16.20 33.71 2.28
C MET A 267 17.16 33.77 1.08
N MET A 268 16.67 33.49 -0.14
CA MET A 268 17.45 33.64 -1.37
C MET A 268 17.97 35.05 -1.59
N SER A 269 17.26 36.07 -1.09
CA SER A 269 17.74 37.46 -1.11
C SER A 269 19.11 37.64 -0.46
N LYS A 270 19.45 36.84 0.57
CA LYS A 270 20.75 36.91 1.26
C LYS A 270 21.93 36.42 0.40
N LEU A 271 21.64 35.72 -0.69
CA LEU A 271 22.63 35.21 -1.63
C LEU A 271 22.90 36.22 -2.77
N GLU A 272 21.92 37.06 -3.11
CA GLU A 272 22.02 38.07 -4.19
C GLU A 272 23.10 39.12 -3.95
N ASP A 273 23.37 39.42 -2.69
CA ASP A 273 24.40 40.37 -2.26
C ASP A 273 25.81 39.94 -2.69
N ASP A 274 26.03 38.65 -2.95
CA ASP A 274 27.33 38.11 -3.34
C ASP A 274 27.49 37.95 -4.87
N LEU A 275 26.47 38.26 -5.66
CA LEU A 275 26.47 38.06 -7.12
C LEU A 275 26.86 39.33 -7.88
N ASP A 276 27.67 39.15 -8.92
CA ASP A 276 27.90 40.17 -9.95
C ASP A 276 26.65 40.37 -10.84
N GLU A 277 26.64 41.44 -11.64
CA GLU A 277 25.47 41.83 -12.44
C GLU A 277 25.00 40.71 -13.39
N GLN A 278 25.92 40.00 -14.06
CA GLN A 278 25.55 38.91 -14.97
C GLN A 278 24.92 37.74 -14.22
N LYS A 279 25.56 37.29 -13.13
CA LYS A 279 25.03 36.19 -12.31
C LYS A 279 23.73 36.56 -11.62
N ARG A 280 23.52 37.84 -11.30
CA ARG A 280 22.27 38.34 -10.72
C ARG A 280 21.10 38.22 -11.69
N VAL A 281 21.32 38.47 -12.99
CA VAL A 281 20.28 38.24 -14.02
C VAL A 281 19.90 36.76 -14.08
N GLU A 282 20.88 35.86 -14.17
CA GLU A 282 20.64 34.41 -14.19
C GLU A 282 19.93 33.93 -12.92
N TRP A 283 20.38 34.41 -11.76
CA TRP A 283 19.78 34.11 -10.46
C TRP A 283 18.32 34.56 -10.37
N ASN A 284 18.00 35.78 -10.83
CA ASN A 284 16.64 36.29 -10.83
C ASN A 284 15.71 35.52 -11.78
N MET A 285 16.22 35.08 -12.93
CA MET A 285 15.50 34.19 -13.84
C MET A 285 15.18 32.86 -13.16
N GLU A 286 16.17 32.26 -12.49
CA GLU A 286 16.00 30.98 -11.79
C GLU A 286 15.03 31.09 -10.61
N ARG A 287 15.12 32.17 -9.81
CA ARG A 287 14.17 32.49 -8.75
C ARG A 287 12.73 32.59 -9.24
N THR A 288 12.52 33.25 -10.38
CA THR A 288 11.21 33.41 -10.99
C THR A 288 10.68 32.07 -11.49
N ARG A 289 11.52 31.26 -12.14
CA ARG A 289 11.18 29.91 -12.59
C ARG A 289 10.71 29.04 -11.41
N MET A 290 11.49 29.02 -10.33
CA MET A 290 11.16 28.27 -9.12
C MET A 290 9.83 28.70 -8.50
N GLN A 291 9.56 30.01 -8.42
CA GLN A 291 8.31 30.52 -7.87
C GLN A 291 7.10 30.10 -8.71
N ASN A 292 7.22 30.17 -10.03
CA ASN A 292 6.16 29.72 -10.96
C ASN A 292 5.92 28.21 -10.82
N GLU A 293 6.98 27.41 -10.74
CA GLU A 293 6.89 25.96 -10.53
C GLU A 293 6.23 25.61 -9.20
N ALA A 294 6.59 26.33 -8.13
CA ALA A 294 5.99 26.19 -6.81
C ALA A 294 4.49 26.51 -6.81
N GLU A 295 4.06 27.55 -7.52
CA GLU A 295 2.65 27.91 -7.66
C GLU A 295 1.86 26.84 -8.42
N VAL A 296 2.43 26.32 -9.52
CA VAL A 296 1.85 25.18 -10.25
C VAL A 296 1.70 23.95 -9.36
N GLN A 297 2.73 23.61 -8.57
CA GLN A 297 2.67 22.48 -7.65
C GLN A 297 1.62 22.68 -6.55
N LYS A 298 1.53 23.89 -5.98
CA LYS A 298 0.53 24.22 -4.96
C LYS A 298 -0.90 24.11 -5.49
N GLU A 299 -1.15 24.58 -6.70
CA GLU A 299 -2.45 24.42 -7.37
C GLU A 299 -2.75 22.95 -7.69
N ALA A 300 -1.74 22.17 -8.08
CA ALA A 300 -1.89 20.73 -8.25
C ALA A 300 -2.31 20.04 -6.94
N TYR A 301 -1.66 20.37 -5.81
CA TYR A 301 -2.05 19.85 -4.50
C TYR A 301 -3.46 20.26 -4.09
N ARG A 302 -3.87 21.51 -4.34
CA ARG A 302 -5.24 21.98 -4.09
C ARG A 302 -6.26 21.20 -4.91
N ALA A 303 -5.99 21.00 -6.20
CA ALA A 303 -6.85 20.21 -7.09
C ALA A 303 -6.94 18.75 -6.62
N MET A 304 -5.81 18.13 -6.25
CA MET A 304 -5.77 16.76 -5.73
C MET A 304 -6.52 16.61 -4.41
N ALA A 305 -6.39 17.57 -3.48
CA ALA A 305 -7.14 17.58 -2.23
C ALA A 305 -8.66 17.69 -2.46
N GLN A 306 -9.08 18.51 -3.42
CA GLN A 306 -10.50 18.61 -3.82
C GLN A 306 -11.00 17.32 -4.47
N MET A 307 -10.18 16.63 -5.27
CA MET A 307 -10.53 15.31 -5.83
C MET A 307 -10.60 14.24 -4.74
N SER A 308 -9.69 14.22 -3.77
CA SER A 308 -9.68 13.32 -2.60
C SER A 308 -10.89 13.52 -1.69
N SER A 309 -11.40 14.76 -1.58
CA SER A 309 -12.65 15.03 -0.86
C SER A 309 -13.89 14.40 -1.53
N LYS A 310 -13.76 13.98 -2.81
CA LYS A 310 -14.81 13.37 -3.64
C LYS A 310 -14.52 11.92 -4.06
N ALA A 311 -13.32 11.39 -3.80
CA ALA A 311 -12.87 10.05 -4.22
C ALA A 311 -11.90 9.41 -3.20
N ASP A 312 -11.82 8.07 -3.20
CA ASP A 312 -11.03 7.27 -2.26
C ASP A 312 -9.56 7.73 -2.12
N PRO A 313 -9.04 7.99 -0.91
CA PRO A 313 -7.78 8.71 -0.65
C PRO A 313 -6.49 7.96 -1.04
N MET A 314 -6.56 6.71 -1.50
CA MET A 314 -5.36 5.96 -1.94
C MET A 314 -4.71 6.50 -3.22
N VAL A 315 -5.39 7.39 -3.97
CA VAL A 315 -4.83 7.98 -5.20
C VAL A 315 -3.93 9.19 -4.93
N VAL A 316 -4.03 9.82 -3.75
CA VAL A 316 -3.39 11.12 -3.52
C VAL A 316 -1.97 11.02 -2.96
N VAL A 317 -1.62 9.92 -2.29
CA VAL A 317 -0.34 9.81 -1.55
C VAL A 317 0.88 9.61 -2.48
N THR A 318 0.69 9.10 -3.70
CA THR A 318 1.80 8.81 -4.64
C THR A 318 2.40 10.01 -5.36
N ASN A 319 1.77 11.18 -5.32
CA ASN A 319 2.31 12.38 -5.95
C ASN A 319 2.88 13.39 -4.95
N VAL A 320 2.84 13.08 -3.65
CA VAL A 320 3.33 14.00 -2.58
C VAL A 320 4.53 13.43 -1.81
N LEU A 321 4.92 12.18 -2.06
CA LEU A 321 6.18 11.65 -1.55
C LEU A 321 7.27 11.92 -2.59
N PRO A 322 8.30 12.73 -2.29
CA PRO A 322 9.49 12.74 -3.10
C PRO A 322 10.12 11.32 -3.07
N ARG A 323 10.64 10.88 -4.21
CA ARG A 323 11.49 9.68 -4.29
C ARG A 323 12.73 9.81 -3.44
#